data_AF-A0A972RCA8-F1
#
_entry.id   AF-A0A972RCA8-F1
#
_cell.length_a   1.000
_cell.length_b   1.000
_cell.length_c   1.000
_cell.angle_alpha   90.00
_cell.angle_beta   90.00
_cell.angle_gamma   90.00
#
_symmetry.space_group_name_H-M   'P 1'
#
loop_
_entity.id
_entity.type
_entity.pdbx_description
1 polymer ?
#
loop_
_entity_poly.entity_id
_entity_poly.type
_entity_poly.pdbx_seq_one_letter_code
_entity_poly.pdbx_strand_id
1 'polypeptide(L)'
;MVRRSLLGFVMFMFAMGVAQAGKIYGTLQFNGQAVAQGTAVILKCSGQRYSALVGKHGRYTLNVRGEGPCSLTVGGYAGASARVVSYGEPTRYNFIISKNGNGYIIGRM
;
A
#
# COMPACT_ATOMS: atom_id res chain seq x y z
N MET A 1 55.36 -21.84 1.99
CA MET A 1 55.01 -20.51 1.45
C MET A 1 53.68 -20.62 0.72
N VAL A 2 52.61 -20.19 1.38
CA VAL A 2 51.24 -20.17 0.84
C VAL A 2 51.09 -18.88 0.04
N ARG A 3 50.93 -18.95 -1.28
CA ARG A 3 50.56 -17.74 -2.04
C ARG A 3 49.94 -18.11 -3.38
N ARG A 4 48.77 -17.50 -3.61
CA ARG A 4 48.00 -17.42 -4.87
C ARG A 4 46.83 -18.39 -5.05
N SER A 5 45.94 -18.46 -4.06
CA SER A 5 44.51 -18.64 -4.33
C SER A 5 43.73 -17.59 -3.55
N LEU A 6 43.74 -16.35 -4.06
CA LEU A 6 43.01 -15.22 -3.47
C LEU A 6 42.12 -14.50 -4.51
N LEU A 7 41.91 -15.11 -5.67
CA LEU A 7 41.07 -14.54 -6.73
C LEU A 7 39.64 -15.13 -6.77
N GLY A 8 39.27 -15.96 -5.78
CA GLY A 8 37.96 -16.65 -5.73
C GLY A 8 37.01 -16.18 -4.63
N PHE A 9 37.42 -15.28 -3.74
CA PHE A 9 36.64 -14.94 -2.53
C PHE A 9 35.75 -13.69 -2.68
N VAL A 10 35.88 -12.92 -3.75
CA VAL A 10 35.16 -11.63 -3.89
C VAL A 10 33.78 -11.79 -4.55
N MET A 11 33.43 -12.97 -5.08
CA MET A 11 32.20 -13.20 -5.85
C MET A 11 30.99 -13.69 -5.00
N PHE A 12 31.06 -13.57 -3.67
CA PHE A 12 30.01 -14.10 -2.77
C PHE A 12 29.45 -13.06 -1.78
N MET A 13 29.64 -11.76 -2.02
CA MET A 13 28.86 -10.72 -1.31
C MET A 13 27.50 -10.51 -1.98
N PHE A 14 26.71 -11.58 -1.86
CA PHE A 14 25.30 -11.67 -1.49
C PHE A 14 24.59 -10.36 -1.06
N ALA A 15 24.56 -9.32 -1.89
CA ALA A 15 23.57 -8.26 -1.76
C ALA A 15 22.25 -8.74 -2.40
N MET A 16 21.67 -9.80 -1.84
CA MET A 16 20.27 -10.13 -2.08
C MET A 16 19.43 -9.04 -1.40
N GLY A 17 19.24 -7.92 -2.08
CA GLY A 17 18.17 -6.99 -1.73
C GLY A 17 16.86 -7.72 -1.94
N VAL A 18 16.30 -8.28 -0.87
CA VAL A 18 14.93 -8.78 -0.90
C VAL A 18 14.06 -7.59 -1.29
N ALA A 19 13.48 -7.63 -2.49
CA ALA A 19 12.45 -6.70 -2.88
C ALA A 19 11.23 -6.99 -2.00
N GLN A 20 11.22 -6.42 -0.79
CA GLN A 20 10.14 -6.62 0.17
C GLN A 20 8.93 -5.84 -0.35
N ALA A 21 7.98 -6.58 -0.90
CA ALA A 21 6.73 -5.99 -1.34
C ALA A 21 5.85 -5.77 -0.10
N GLY A 22 5.64 -4.52 0.27
CA GLY A 22 4.73 -4.18 1.35
C GLY A 22 3.28 -4.51 0.97
N LYS A 23 2.52 -5.03 1.93
CA LYS A 23 1.09 -5.33 1.72
C LYS A 23 0.24 -4.40 2.56
N ILE A 24 -0.56 -3.55 1.92
CA ILE A 24 -1.52 -2.69 2.58
C ILE A 24 -2.91 -3.28 2.40
N TYR A 25 -3.65 -3.46 3.48
CA TYR A 25 -4.98 -4.07 3.43
C TYR A 25 -5.91 -3.49 4.49
N GLY A 26 -7.21 -3.70 4.35
CA GLY A 26 -8.18 -3.33 5.38
C GLY A 26 -9.58 -3.21 4.83
N THR A 27 -10.40 -2.37 5.47
CA THR A 27 -11.80 -2.14 5.09
C THR A 27 -12.09 -0.67 4.83
N LEU A 28 -13.02 -0.44 3.91
CA LEU A 28 -13.59 0.87 3.60
C LEU A 28 -15.08 0.86 3.95
N GLN A 29 -15.52 1.86 4.72
CA GLN A 29 -16.94 2.14 4.90
C GLN A 29 -17.27 3.56 4.49
N PHE A 30 -18.53 3.76 4.09
CA PHE A 30 -19.14 5.05 3.83
C PHE A 30 -20.50 5.08 4.54
N ASN A 31 -20.74 6.09 5.38
CA ASN A 31 -21.95 6.21 6.19
C ASN A 31 -22.32 4.93 6.98
N GLY A 32 -21.32 4.27 7.57
CA GLY A 32 -21.51 3.04 8.37
C GLY A 32 -21.77 1.78 7.54
N GLN A 33 -21.77 1.86 6.21
CA GLN A 33 -21.92 0.71 5.31
C GLN A 33 -20.61 0.42 4.58
N ALA A 34 -20.36 -0.84 4.26
CA ALA A 34 -19.21 -1.21 3.43
C ALA A 34 -19.26 -0.50 2.07
N VAL A 35 -18.12 0.03 1.61
CA VAL A 35 -18.01 0.56 0.23
C VAL A 35 -18.30 -0.57 -0.77
N ALA A 36 -18.96 -0.20 -1.87
CA ALA A 36 -19.43 -1.14 -2.88
C ALA A 36 -18.28 -1.98 -3.46
N GLN A 37 -18.56 -3.27 -3.69
CA GLN A 37 -17.64 -4.15 -4.40
C GLN A 37 -17.39 -3.61 -5.82
N GLY A 38 -16.15 -3.69 -6.29
CA GLY A 38 -15.74 -3.17 -7.60
C GLY A 38 -15.33 -1.70 -7.59
N THR A 39 -15.49 -0.97 -6.48
CA THR A 39 -14.93 0.38 -6.35
C THR A 39 -13.40 0.35 -6.42
N ALA A 40 -12.79 1.24 -7.19
CA ALA A 40 -11.34 1.30 -7.31
C ALA A 40 -10.70 1.91 -6.04
N VAL A 41 -9.65 1.27 -5.53
CA VAL A 41 -8.76 1.83 -4.50
C VAL A 41 -7.42 2.06 -5.16
N ILE A 42 -6.96 3.30 -5.12
CA ILE A 42 -5.71 3.71 -5.76
C ILE A 42 -4.74 4.12 -4.67
N LEU A 43 -3.51 3.65 -4.78
CA LEU A 43 -2.43 3.99 -3.88
C LEU A 43 -1.26 4.54 -4.68
N LYS A 44 -0.75 5.70 -4.27
CA LYS A 44 0.42 6.34 -4.87
C LYS A 44 1.55 6.34 -3.84
N CYS A 45 2.64 5.64 -4.13
CA CYS A 45 3.83 5.53 -3.28
C CYS A 45 5.06 5.89 -4.10
N SER A 46 5.87 6.87 -3.68
CA SER A 46 7.16 7.21 -4.32
C SER A 46 7.11 7.27 -5.86
N GLY A 47 6.08 7.92 -6.41
CA GLY A 47 5.87 8.07 -7.86
C GLY A 47 5.25 6.86 -8.57
N GLN A 48 5.14 5.71 -7.91
CA GLN A 48 4.47 4.52 -8.43
C GLN A 48 2.98 4.50 -8.06
N ARG A 49 2.15 3.96 -8.95
CA ARG A 49 0.71 3.83 -8.76
C ARG A 49 0.32 2.36 -8.69
N TYR A 50 -0.39 2.01 -7.63
CA TYR A 50 -0.97 0.69 -7.39
C TYR A 50 -2.49 0.83 -7.37
N SER A 51 -3.20 -0.19 -7.86
CA SER A 51 -4.66 -0.19 -7.91
C SER A 51 -5.19 -1.55 -7.50
N ALA A 52 -6.31 -1.55 -6.79
CA ALA A 52 -7.08 -2.72 -6.43
C ALA A 52 -8.57 -2.40 -6.52
N LEU A 53 -9.40 -3.43 -6.52
CA LEU A 53 -10.84 -3.28 -6.39
C LEU A 53 -11.26 -3.62 -4.96
N VAL A 54 -12.26 -2.91 -4.46
CA VAL A 54 -12.95 -3.27 -3.24
C VAL A 54 -13.64 -4.62 -3.46
N GLY A 55 -13.38 -5.57 -2.56
CA GLY A 55 -14.01 -6.87 -2.52
C GLY A 55 -15.24 -6.89 -1.62
N LYS A 56 -15.67 -8.10 -1.24
CA LYS A 56 -16.81 -8.29 -0.32
C LYS A 56 -16.57 -7.57 1.01
N HIS A 57 -17.64 -7.04 1.60
CA HIS A 57 -17.63 -6.33 2.88
C HIS A 57 -16.66 -5.14 2.94
N GLY A 58 -16.43 -4.46 1.82
CA GLY A 58 -15.60 -3.26 1.78
C GLY A 58 -14.10 -3.54 1.90
N ARG A 59 -13.68 -4.81 1.80
CA ARG A 59 -12.28 -5.20 1.97
C ARG A 59 -11.44 -4.77 0.77
N TYR A 60 -10.21 -4.33 1.02
CA TYR A 60 -9.25 -4.06 -0.05
C TYR A 60 -7.86 -4.61 0.32
N THR A 61 -7.04 -4.86 -0.68
CA THR A 61 -5.65 -5.30 -0.52
C THR A 61 -4.82 -4.80 -1.70
N LEU A 62 -3.68 -4.22 -1.40
CA LEU A 62 -2.73 -3.63 -2.35
C LEU A 62 -1.33 -4.15 -2.02
N ASN A 63 -0.62 -4.63 -3.03
CA ASN A 63 0.79 -4.99 -2.92
C ASN A 63 1.63 -3.86 -3.52
N VAL A 64 2.57 -3.33 -2.75
CA VAL A 64 3.40 -2.18 -3.06
C VAL A 64 4.84 -2.65 -3.17
N ARG A 65 5.57 -2.22 -4.20
CA ARG A 65 7.01 -2.46 -4.29
C ARG A 65 7.73 -1.37 -3.51
N GLY A 66 8.25 -1.73 -2.34
CA GLY A 66 9.00 -0.83 -1.47
C GLY A 66 8.21 -0.24 -0.29
N GLU A 67 8.98 0.38 0.59
CA GLU A 67 8.50 0.98 1.83
C GLU A 67 8.44 2.50 1.70
N GLY A 68 7.67 3.13 2.58
CA GLY A 68 7.59 4.58 2.69
C GLY A 68 6.18 5.16 2.56
N PRO A 69 6.07 6.49 2.55
CA PRO A 69 4.79 7.17 2.58
C PRO A 69 4.03 7.02 1.26
N CYS A 70 2.72 6.84 1.39
CA CYS A 70 1.80 6.76 0.27
C CYS A 70 0.53 7.58 0.52
N SER A 71 -0.17 7.92 -0.57
CA SER A 71 -1.52 8.50 -0.55
C SER A 71 -2.50 7.49 -1.14
N LEU A 72 -3.57 7.21 -0.39
CA LEU A 72 -4.68 6.36 -0.80
C LEU A 72 -5.87 7.22 -1.20
N THR A 73 -6.47 6.91 -2.35
CA THR A 73 -7.73 7.50 -2.81
C THR A 73 -8.70 6.40 -3.22
N VAL A 74 -9.99 6.73 -3.24
CA VAL A 74 -11.07 5.79 -3.55
C VAL A 74 -11.94 6.36 -4.66
N GLY A 75 -12.22 5.55 -5.68
CA GLY A 75 -13.07 5.94 -6.80
C GLY A 75 -14.48 6.32 -6.36
N GLY A 76 -15.06 7.36 -6.97
CA GLY A 76 -16.38 7.89 -6.60
C GLY A 76 -16.37 8.86 -5.40
N TYR A 77 -15.24 8.98 -4.69
CA TYR A 77 -15.08 9.89 -3.55
C TYR A 77 -14.02 10.96 -3.86
N ALA A 78 -14.30 11.78 -4.86
CA ALA A 78 -13.38 12.80 -5.35
C ALA A 78 -12.96 13.79 -4.24
N GLY A 79 -11.70 14.20 -4.25
CA GLY A 79 -11.11 15.09 -3.25
C GLY A 79 -10.69 14.41 -1.94
N ALA A 80 -11.14 13.17 -1.69
CA ALA A 80 -10.79 12.43 -0.48
C ALA A 80 -9.46 11.67 -0.66
N SER A 81 -8.55 11.84 0.30
CA SER A 81 -7.28 11.10 0.35
C SER A 81 -6.90 10.78 1.79
N ALA A 82 -6.27 9.63 2.01
CA ALA A 82 -5.66 9.26 3.29
C ALA A 82 -4.15 9.02 3.13
N ARG A 83 -3.38 9.40 4.14
CA ARG A 83 -1.96 9.06 4.23
C ARG A 83 -1.80 7.67 4.84
N VAL A 84 -0.99 6.84 4.19
CA VAL A 84 -0.57 5.53 4.70
C VAL A 84 0.93 5.36 4.53
N VAL A 85 1.50 4.35 5.17
CA VAL A 85 2.90 3.99 5.02
C VAL A 85 2.96 2.52 4.63
N SER A 86 3.75 2.22 3.60
CA SER A 86 4.11 0.85 3.24
C SER A 86 5.31 0.44 4.07
N TYR A 87 5.24 -0.75 4.65
CA TYR A 87 6.33 -1.40 5.39
C TYR A 87 6.61 -2.76 4.75
N GLY A 88 7.76 -3.36 5.06
CA GLY A 88 8.08 -4.71 4.62
C GLY A 88 7.06 -5.75 5.09
N GLU A 89 6.39 -5.50 6.22
CA GLU A 89 5.32 -6.33 6.75
C GLU A 89 3.91 -5.90 6.28
N PRO A 90 2.94 -6.84 6.23
CA PRO A 90 1.55 -6.52 6.00
C PRO A 90 0.98 -5.53 7.02
N THR A 91 0.53 -4.38 6.54
CA THR A 91 0.00 -3.29 7.37
C THR A 91 -1.48 -3.09 7.12
N ARG A 92 -2.26 -3.05 8.22
CA ARG A 92 -3.70 -2.84 8.15
C ARG A 92 -4.05 -1.37 8.26
N TYR A 93 -4.92 -0.90 7.36
CA TYR A 93 -5.57 0.40 7.45
C TYR A 93 -7.07 0.26 7.24
N ASN A 94 -7.86 0.60 8.25
CA ASN A 94 -9.31 0.69 8.12
C ASN A 94 -9.69 2.16 8.00
N PHE A 95 -10.64 2.44 7.12
CA PHE A 95 -10.99 3.80 6.74
C PHE A 95 -12.50 4.00 6.70
N ILE A 96 -12.93 5.14 7.25
CA ILE A 96 -14.27 5.69 7.10
C ILE A 96 -14.23 6.86 6.13
N ILE A 97 -15.14 6.83 5.17
CA ILE A 97 -15.38 7.93 4.26
C ILE A 97 -16.61 8.68 4.77
N SER A 98 -16.47 9.99 4.92
CA SER A 98 -17.53 10.88 5.39
C SER A 98 -17.72 12.03 4.40
N LYS A 99 -18.96 12.52 4.28
CA LYS A 99 -19.21 13.79 3.59
C LYS A 99 -18.64 14.95 4.39
N ASN A 100 -18.04 15.91 3.71
CA ASN A 100 -17.56 17.17 4.30
C ASN A 100 -17.90 18.32 3.34
N GLY A 101 -18.99 19.05 3.64
CA GLY A 101 -19.56 20.03 2.73
C GLY A 101 -19.93 19.39 1.38
N ASN A 102 -19.37 19.95 0.30
CA ASN A 102 -19.60 19.46 -1.07
C ASN A 102 -18.63 18.33 -1.49
N GLY A 103 -17.76 17.88 -0.58
CA GLY A 103 -16.74 16.86 -0.87
C GLY A 103 -16.77 15.69 0.11
N TYR A 104 -15.67 14.92 0.07
CA TYR A 104 -15.48 13.74 0.90
C TYR A 104 -14.14 13.81 1.63
N ILE A 105 -14.09 13.21 2.81
CA ILE A 105 -12.87 13.01 3.59
C ILE A 105 -12.70 11.54 3.93
N ILE A 106 -11.45 11.10 4.10
CA ILE A 106 -11.12 9.75 4.56
C ILE A 106 -10.47 9.86 5.94
N GLY A 107 -11.12 9.30 6.95
CA GLY A 107 -10.62 9.19 8.33
C GLY A 107 -10.23 7.76 8.68
N ARG A 108 -9.30 7.59 9.64
CA ARG A 108 -9.03 6.26 10.20
C ARG A 108 -10.13 5.85 11.17
N MET A 109 -10.40 4.54 11.18
CA MET A 109 -11.24 3.87 12.18
C MET A 109 -10.37 3.20 13.24
#